data_AF-A0A1H9XD54-F1
#
_entry.id   AF-A0A1H9XD54-F1
#
_cell.length_a   1.000
_cell.length_b   1.000
_cell.length_c   1.000
_cell.angle_alpha   90.00
_cell.angle_beta   90.00
_cell.angle_gamma   90.00
#
_symmetry.space_group_name_H-M   'P 1'
#
loop_
_entity.id
_entity.type
_entity.pdbx_description
1 polymer ?
#
loop_
_entity_poly.entity_id
_entity_poly.type
_entity_poly.pdbx_seq_one_letter_code
_entity_poly.pdbx_strand_id
1 'polypeptide(L)'
;MSSLDYTTLESNKRFKLNFDGGDLSSDAGLLLIKEFISKLHFDKLISSIFHTNDFSSRRTHKDDANLLQVIYQIFSAYYEDDCADELTNDPILTAVL
;
A
#
# COMPACT_ATOMS: atom_id res chain seq x y z
N MET A 1 -1.48 30.49 -10.96
CA MET A 1 -1.50 29.23 -10.19
C MET A 1 -1.76 28.12 -11.17
N SER A 2 -0.79 27.25 -11.44
CA SER A 2 -1.07 25.99 -12.11
C SER A 2 -1.77 25.11 -11.08
N SER A 3 -3.04 24.81 -11.30
CA SER A 3 -3.66 23.65 -10.69
C SER A 3 -2.76 22.44 -10.99
N LEU A 4 -2.61 21.49 -10.05
CA LEU A 4 -1.93 20.22 -10.33
C LEU A 4 -2.80 19.49 -11.37
N ASP A 5 -2.54 19.75 -12.65
CA ASP A 5 -3.31 19.24 -13.78
C ASP A 5 -2.96 17.76 -14.04
N TYR A 6 -3.18 16.91 -13.05
CA TYR A 6 -2.92 15.46 -13.02
C TYR A 6 -1.47 15.05 -12.73
N THR A 7 -1.28 14.20 -11.70
CA THR A 7 0.01 13.54 -11.39
C THR A 7 -0.12 12.03 -11.54
N THR A 8 0.77 11.42 -12.31
CA THR A 8 0.85 9.96 -12.47
C THR A 8 1.63 9.33 -11.32
N LEU A 9 1.13 8.22 -10.78
CA LEU A 9 1.78 7.48 -9.71
C LEU A 9 2.96 6.63 -10.23
N GLU A 10 4.06 6.61 -9.48
CA GLU A 10 5.18 5.67 -9.71
C GLU A 10 4.79 4.25 -9.29
N SER A 11 4.00 4.12 -8.23
CA SER A 11 3.46 2.85 -7.74
C SER A 11 2.56 2.15 -8.77
N ASN A 12 1.82 2.92 -9.59
CA ASN A 12 1.06 2.41 -10.72
C ASN A 12 0.73 3.53 -11.73
N LYS A 13 1.37 3.49 -12.90
CA LYS A 13 1.23 4.52 -13.96
C LYS A 13 -0.16 4.63 -14.59
N ARG A 14 -1.06 3.69 -14.30
CA ARG A 14 -2.46 3.73 -14.76
C ARG A 14 -3.31 4.71 -13.95
N PHE A 15 -2.86 5.07 -12.75
CA PHE A 15 -3.53 6.03 -11.90
C PHE A 15 -3.03 7.45 -12.14
N LYS A 16 -3.99 8.38 -12.16
CA LYS A 16 -3.75 9.82 -12.16
C LYS A 16 -4.50 10.43 -10.99
N LEU A 17 -3.80 11.19 -10.17
CA LEU A 17 -4.39 11.98 -9.10
C LEU A 17 -4.84 13.33 -9.62
N ASN A 18 -6.05 13.74 -9.30
CA ASN A 18 -6.60 15.09 -9.48
C ASN A 18 -6.99 15.69 -8.12
N PHE A 19 -7.24 16.99 -8.10
CA PHE A 19 -7.67 17.74 -6.91
C PHE A 19 -9.07 18.33 -7.08
N ASP A 20 -9.89 17.73 -7.95
CA ASP A 20 -11.26 18.14 -8.22
C ASP A 20 -12.26 17.56 -7.20
N GLY A 21 -11.80 16.68 -6.30
CA GLY A 21 -12.61 16.05 -5.27
C GLY A 21 -13.61 15.03 -5.82
N GLY A 22 -13.30 14.40 -6.98
CA GLY A 22 -14.12 13.38 -7.62
C GLY A 22 -14.38 12.11 -6.80
N ASP A 23 -14.81 11.03 -7.45
CA ASP A 23 -15.21 9.78 -6.79
C ASP A 23 -14.04 9.09 -6.08
N LEU A 24 -13.99 9.24 -4.75
CA LEU A 24 -12.99 8.63 -3.88
C LEU A 24 -13.56 7.35 -3.23
N SER A 25 -12.85 6.23 -3.39
CA SER A 25 -13.05 5.04 -2.55
C SER A 25 -12.74 5.40 -1.08
N SER A 26 -13.36 4.70 -0.12
CA SER A 26 -13.05 4.82 1.31
C SER A 26 -11.55 4.72 1.58
N ASP A 27 -10.89 3.79 0.89
CA ASP A 27 -9.48 3.46 1.07
C ASP A 27 -8.57 4.20 0.09
N ALA A 28 -9.10 5.15 -0.70
CA ALA A 28 -8.33 5.90 -1.69
C ALA A 28 -7.15 6.68 -1.09
N GLY A 29 -7.22 7.03 0.20
CA GLY A 29 -6.11 7.65 0.94
C GLY A 29 -4.85 6.77 0.98
N LEU A 30 -4.99 5.43 0.92
CA LEU A 30 -3.87 4.50 0.90
C LEU A 30 -3.04 4.59 -0.40
N LEU A 31 -3.58 5.13 -1.49
CA LEU A 31 -2.81 5.38 -2.71
C LEU A 31 -1.62 6.31 -2.46
N LEU A 32 -1.81 7.32 -1.60
CA LEU A 32 -0.75 8.26 -1.26
C LEU A 32 0.36 7.58 -0.45
N ILE A 33 -0.03 6.69 0.46
CA ILE A 33 0.92 5.90 1.26
C ILE A 33 1.70 4.93 0.36
N LYS A 34 0.99 4.22 -0.54
CA LYS A 34 1.60 3.32 -1.52
C LYS A 34 2.55 4.04 -2.47
N GLU A 35 2.19 5.25 -2.89
CA GLU A 35 3.04 6.09 -3.72
C GLU A 35 4.30 6.54 -2.97
N PHE A 36 4.16 6.98 -1.72
CA PHE A 36 5.29 7.36 -0.87
C PHE A 36 6.28 6.20 -0.69
N ILE A 37 5.78 5.00 -0.37
CA ILE A 37 6.60 3.79 -0.25
C ILE A 37 7.35 3.50 -1.55
N SER A 38 6.69 3.61 -2.70
CA SER A 38 7.27 3.32 -4.01
C SER A 38 8.34 4.34 -4.43
N LYS A 39 8.03 5.63 -4.26
CA LYS A 39 8.90 6.78 -4.55
C LYS A 39 10.23 6.72 -3.80
N LEU A 40 10.17 6.33 -2.54
CA LEU A 40 11.36 6.22 -1.68
C LEU A 40 12.01 4.84 -1.76
N HIS A 41 11.47 3.93 -2.57
CA HIS A 41 11.92 2.53 -2.64
C HIS A 41 11.96 1.85 -1.27
N PHE A 42 10.99 2.19 -0.42
CA PHE A 42 10.90 1.71 0.95
C PHE A 42 10.57 0.21 0.99
N ASP A 43 9.82 -0.27 -0.01
CA ASP A 43 9.60 -1.68 -0.29
C ASP A 43 10.92 -2.46 -0.44
N LYS A 44 11.85 -1.93 -1.23
CA LYS A 44 13.18 -2.54 -1.43
C LYS A 44 14.02 -2.48 -0.16
N LEU A 45 13.94 -1.38 0.57
CA LEU A 45 14.64 -1.22 1.84
C LEU A 45 14.17 -2.27 2.85
N ILE A 46 12.85 -2.39 3.06
CA ILE A 46 12.25 -3.38 3.97
C ILE A 46 12.69 -4.79 3.59
N SER A 47 12.60 -5.15 2.31
CA SER A 47 13.02 -6.48 1.82
C SER A 47 14.49 -6.79 2.12
N SER A 48 15.35 -5.76 2.14
CA SER A 48 16.77 -5.93 2.45
C SER A 48 17.08 -6.05 3.94
N ILE A 49 16.37 -5.31 4.81
CA ILE A 49 16.76 -5.17 6.22
C ILE A 49 15.84 -5.90 7.21
N PHE A 50 14.60 -6.20 6.84
CA PHE A 50 13.60 -6.74 7.77
C PHE A 50 13.47 -8.25 7.61
N HIS A 51 13.99 -8.96 8.61
CA HIS A 51 13.94 -10.42 8.69
C HIS A 51 13.51 -10.82 10.10
N THR A 52 12.51 -11.70 10.20
CA THR A 52 12.04 -12.22 11.49
C THR A 52 12.78 -13.51 11.84
N ASN A 53 13.07 -13.68 13.13
CA ASN A 53 13.70 -14.90 13.65
C ASN A 53 12.66 -16.01 13.93
N ASP A 54 11.76 -16.25 12.98
CA ASP A 54 10.75 -17.31 13.08
C ASP A 54 11.20 -18.56 12.29
N PHE A 55 11.30 -19.70 12.96
CA PHE A 55 11.71 -20.97 12.36
C PHE A 55 10.51 -21.85 11.95
N SER A 56 9.30 -21.29 11.93
CA SER A 56 8.10 -22.02 11.54
C SER A 56 8.25 -22.65 10.16
N SER A 57 8.08 -23.97 10.11
CA SER A 57 8.08 -24.73 8.85
C SER A 57 6.92 -24.38 7.90
N ARG A 58 5.90 -23.68 8.39
CA ARG A 58 4.70 -23.31 7.64
C ARG A 58 4.53 -21.80 7.64
N ARG A 59 5.30 -21.13 6.79
CA ARG A 59 5.17 -19.69 6.54
C ARG A 59 4.60 -19.48 5.14
N THR A 60 3.43 -18.85 5.04
CA THR A 60 2.75 -18.55 3.76
C THR A 60 3.23 -17.22 3.16
N HIS A 61 3.47 -16.23 4.01
CA HIS A 61 3.87 -14.87 3.62
C HIS A 61 5.32 -14.57 4.00
N LYS A 62 5.94 -13.67 3.24
CA LYS A 62 7.31 -13.18 3.50
C LYS A 62 7.31 -12.07 4.54
N ASP A 63 8.43 -11.89 5.23
CA ASP A 63 8.57 -10.90 6.30
C ASP A 63 8.33 -9.46 5.82
N ASP A 64 8.88 -9.11 4.67
CA ASP A 64 8.72 -7.81 4.04
C ASP A 64 7.26 -7.53 3.65
N ALA A 65 6.60 -8.53 3.08
CA ALA A 65 5.17 -8.44 2.75
C ALA A 65 4.31 -8.26 4.01
N ASN A 66 4.59 -9.01 5.08
CA ASN A 66 3.88 -8.88 6.36
C ASN A 66 4.06 -7.49 6.97
N LEU A 67 5.29 -6.96 6.97
CA LEU A 67 5.52 -5.62 7.51
C LEU A 67 4.80 -4.54 6.71
N LEU A 68 4.83 -4.64 5.37
CA LEU A 68 4.08 -3.71 4.51
C LEU A 68 2.58 -3.77 4.79
N GLN A 69 2.02 -4.97 4.98
CA GLN A 69 0.61 -5.15 5.33
C GLN A 69 0.26 -4.45 6.65
N VAL A 70 1.06 -4.65 7.69
CA VAL A 70 0.89 -3.98 8.99
C VAL A 70 0.95 -2.46 8.85
N ILE A 71 1.86 -1.93 8.02
CA ILE A 71 1.94 -0.49 7.76
C ILE A 71 0.63 0.01 7.14
N TYR A 72 0.12 -0.65 6.09
CA TYR A 72 -1.13 -0.23 5.45
C TYR A 72 -2.31 -0.29 6.43
N GLN A 73 -2.41 -1.36 7.21
CA GLN A 73 -3.41 -1.54 8.26
C GLN A 73 -3.40 -0.42 9.30
N ILE A 74 -2.21 -0.01 9.76
CA ILE A 74 -2.09 1.10 10.72
C ILE A 74 -2.63 2.40 10.12
N PHE A 75 -2.34 2.68 8.85
CA PHE A 75 -2.82 3.89 8.17
C PHE A 75 -4.31 3.86 7.83
N SER A 76 -4.89 2.68 7.58
CA SER A 76 -6.33 2.51 7.36
C SER A 76 -7.14 2.31 8.65
N ALA A 77 -6.46 2.25 9.81
CA ALA A 77 -7.06 1.89 11.09
C ALA A 77 -7.77 0.52 11.11
N TYR A 78 -7.21 -0.46 10.38
CA TYR A 78 -7.67 -1.85 10.31
C TYR A 78 -6.82 -2.74 11.20
N TYR A 79 -7.28 -3.01 12.41
CA TYR A 79 -6.46 -3.66 13.45
C TYR A 79 -6.65 -5.17 13.58
N GLU A 80 -7.68 -5.72 12.94
CA GLU A 80 -8.02 -7.12 13.05
C GLU A 80 -7.45 -7.94 11.88
N ASP A 81 -7.24 -9.24 12.12
CA ASP A 81 -6.67 -10.14 11.12
C ASP A 81 -7.57 -10.32 9.89
N ASP A 82 -8.89 -10.33 10.08
CA ASP A 82 -9.87 -10.38 8.98
C ASP A 82 -9.80 -9.13 8.11
N CYS A 83 -9.59 -7.96 8.74
CA CYS A 83 -9.38 -6.71 8.02
C CYS A 83 -8.08 -6.73 7.21
N ALA A 84 -7.05 -7.45 7.66
CA ALA A 84 -5.83 -7.65 6.88
C ALA A 84 -6.11 -8.43 5.58
N ASP A 85 -6.94 -9.47 5.67
CA ASP A 85 -7.34 -10.26 4.50
C ASP A 85 -8.20 -9.43 3.54
N GLU A 86 -9.17 -8.66 4.05
CA GLU A 86 -9.97 -7.75 3.23
C GLU A 86 -9.10 -6.71 2.54
N LEU A 87 -8.19 -6.07 3.30
CA LEU A 87 -7.28 -5.05 2.80
C LEU A 87 -6.32 -5.60 1.73
N THR A 88 -5.88 -6.85 1.88
CA THR A 88 -5.06 -7.54 0.88
C THR A 88 -5.80 -7.74 -0.45
N ASN A 89 -7.13 -7.79 -0.42
CA ASN A 89 -7.99 -7.94 -1.60
C ASN A 89 -8.62 -6.61 -2.04
N ASP A 90 -8.37 -5.52 -1.32
CA ASP A 90 -8.98 -4.23 -1.58
C ASP A 90 -8.58 -3.71 -2.97
N PRO A 91 -9.52 -3.27 -3.83
CA PRO A 91 -9.23 -2.81 -5.18
C PRO A 91 -8.36 -1.56 -5.28
N ILE A 92 -8.01 -0.88 -4.17
CA ILE A 92 -7.03 0.22 -4.08
C ILE A 92 -5.61 -0.30 -3.80
N LEU A 93 -5.48 -1.39 -3.05
CA LEU A 93 -4.18 -2.01 -2.76
C LEU A 93 -3.80 -3.10 -3.74
N THR A 94 -4.77 -3.90 -4.16
CA THR A 94 -4.64 -4.78 -5.33
C THR A 94 -4.67 -3.97 -6.64
N ALA A 95 -5.06 -2.69 -6.54
CA ALA A 95 -5.49 -1.82 -7.63
C ALA A 95 -4.78 -1.90 -8.95
N VAL A 96 -5.47 -2.39 -9.94
CA VAL A 96 -6.23 -3.64 -10.09
C VAL A 96 -6.55 -3.55 -11.56
N LEU A 97 -5.99 -4.52 -12.28
CA LEU A 97 -6.08 -4.84 -13.71
C LEU A 97 -5.54 -3.85 -14.73
#